data_AF-A0AAV0Z2X0-F1
#
_entry.id   AF-A0AAV0Z2X0-F1
#
_cell.length_a   1.000
_cell.length_b   1.000
_cell.length_c   1.000
_cell.angle_alpha   90.00
_cell.angle_beta   90.00
_cell.angle_gamma   90.00
#
_symmetry.space_group_name_H-M   'P 1'
#
loop_
_entity.id
_entity.type
_entity.pdbx_description
1 polymer ?
#
loop_
_entity_poly.entity_id
_entity_poly.type
_entity_poly.pdbx_seq_one_letter_code
_entity_poly.pdbx_strand_id
1 'polypeptide(L)'
;MVNMATIDMPWKTLVPSKIHVLGWRAIRDRLPTREKLAKRGILTKDIDKVCVFCSLMVESLNRLMVGCPLSRVVWQKVARWVGMLLENFSDMVDHMISFYSEMEGMVGKRKRMLVWLATC
;
A
#
# COMPACT_ATOMS: atom_id res chain seq x y z
N MET A 1 -11.99 -11.93 -5.35
CA MET A 1 -10.95 -12.90 -4.92
C MET A 1 -9.68 -12.60 -5.68
N VAL A 2 -8.57 -12.28 -4.99
CA VAL A 2 -7.26 -12.10 -5.63
C VAL A 2 -6.79 -13.46 -6.15
N ASN A 3 -6.51 -13.57 -7.44
CA ASN A 3 -6.09 -14.84 -8.05
C ASN A 3 -4.55 -15.00 -7.99
N MET A 4 -4.05 -16.20 -8.31
CA MET A 4 -2.60 -16.50 -8.25
C MET A 4 -1.76 -15.57 -9.13
N ALA A 5 -2.24 -15.24 -10.33
CA ALA A 5 -1.52 -14.35 -11.24
C ALA A 5 -1.33 -12.95 -10.65
N THR A 6 -2.32 -12.46 -9.90
CA THR A 6 -2.24 -11.16 -9.18
C THR A 6 -1.23 -11.18 -8.04
N ILE A 7 -1.07 -12.33 -7.35
CA ILE A 7 -0.11 -12.46 -6.25
C ILE A 7 1.34 -12.34 -6.76
N ASP A 8 1.61 -12.77 -7.99
CA ASP A 8 2.95 -12.81 -8.55
C ASP A 8 3.35 -11.52 -9.29
N MET A 9 2.41 -10.60 -9.52
CA MET A 9 2.64 -9.31 -10.18
C MET A 9 3.82 -8.50 -9.62
N PRO A 10 4.06 -8.41 -8.29
CA PRO A 10 5.19 -7.66 -7.78
C PRO A 10 6.52 -8.12 -8.37
N TRP A 11 6.72 -9.43 -8.51
CA TRP A 11 7.97 -10.03 -8.98
C TRP A 11 8.26 -9.78 -10.46
N LYS A 12 7.27 -9.35 -11.25
CA LYS A 12 7.42 -9.02 -12.66
C LYS A 12 7.95 -7.62 -12.94
N THR A 13 8.25 -6.84 -11.89
CA THR A 13 8.69 -5.45 -12.00
C THR A 13 10.14 -5.26 -11.54
N LEU A 14 10.82 -4.25 -12.10
CA LEU A 14 12.21 -3.89 -11.77
C LEU A 14 12.31 -2.97 -10.55
N VAL A 15 11.59 -3.29 -9.47
CA VAL A 15 11.67 -2.56 -8.20
C VAL A 15 12.62 -3.26 -7.22
N PRO A 16 13.16 -2.56 -6.21
CA PRO A 16 13.97 -3.19 -5.16
C PRO A 16 13.21 -4.29 -4.41
N SER A 17 13.92 -5.33 -3.94
CA SER A 17 13.31 -6.51 -3.32
C SER A 17 12.41 -6.21 -2.12
N LYS A 18 12.72 -5.14 -1.35
CA LYS A 18 11.86 -4.70 -0.23
C LYS A 18 10.45 -4.33 -0.69
N ILE A 19 10.34 -3.76 -1.88
CA ILE A 19 9.07 -3.36 -2.49
C ILE A 19 8.30 -4.55 -3.00
N HIS A 20 8.99 -5.53 -3.62
CA HIS A 20 8.34 -6.79 -4.00
C HIS A 20 7.67 -7.45 -2.81
N VAL A 21 8.42 -7.60 -1.71
CA VAL A 21 7.92 -8.24 -0.49
C VAL A 21 6.76 -7.45 0.10
N LEU A 22 6.86 -6.12 0.17
CA LEU A 22 5.79 -5.27 0.65
C LEU A 22 4.51 -5.44 -0.19
N GLY A 23 4.61 -5.29 -1.51
CA GLY A 23 3.48 -5.41 -2.43
C GLY A 23 2.84 -6.79 -2.36
N TRP A 24 3.66 -7.84 -2.37
CA TRP A 24 3.20 -9.22 -2.20
C TRP A 24 2.48 -9.44 -0.87
N ARG A 25 3.00 -8.90 0.24
CA ARG A 25 2.32 -8.97 1.54
C ARG A 25 1.01 -8.20 1.55
N ALA A 26 0.97 -7.03 0.91
CA ALA A 26 -0.20 -6.17 0.90
C ALA A 26 -1.33 -6.74 0.03
N ILE A 27 -1.03 -7.24 -1.17
CA ILE A 27 -1.98 -7.95 -2.06
C ILE A 27 -2.61 -9.17 -1.35
N ARG A 28 -1.85 -9.83 -0.47
CA ARG A 28 -2.33 -10.96 0.35
C ARG A 28 -2.97 -10.56 1.67
N ASP A 29 -3.08 -9.27 1.96
CA ASP A 29 -3.59 -8.73 3.23
C ASP A 29 -2.85 -9.31 4.47
N ARG A 30 -1.51 -9.39 4.35
CA ARG A 30 -0.55 -9.95 5.32
C ARG A 30 0.42 -8.90 5.89
N LEU A 31 0.12 -7.62 5.74
CA LEU A 31 0.84 -6.57 6.46
C LEU A 31 0.44 -6.58 7.95
N PRO A 32 1.38 -6.31 8.86
CA PRO A 32 1.14 -6.41 10.30
C PRO A 32 0.43 -5.15 10.82
N THR A 33 -0.76 -4.84 10.29
CA THR A 33 -1.56 -3.70 10.79
C THR A 33 -2.09 -3.99 12.19
N ARG A 34 -2.42 -2.95 12.97
CA ARG A 34 -2.97 -3.16 14.32
C ARG A 34 -4.25 -4.00 14.31
N GLU A 35 -5.09 -3.91 13.29
CA GLU A 35 -6.24 -4.81 13.12
C GLU A 35 -5.80 -6.29 13.03
N LYS A 36 -4.76 -6.59 12.25
CA LYS A 36 -4.23 -7.96 12.09
C LYS A 36 -3.53 -8.47 13.34
N LEU A 37 -2.85 -7.59 14.08
CA LEU A 37 -2.24 -7.92 15.37
C LEU A 37 -3.30 -8.19 16.44
N ALA A 38 -4.39 -7.42 16.46
CA ALA A 38 -5.54 -7.66 17.33
C ALA A 38 -6.23 -9.00 17.03
N LYS A 39 -6.42 -9.35 15.75
CA LYS A 39 -6.94 -10.66 15.32
C LYS A 39 -6.07 -11.84 15.79
N ARG A 40 -4.78 -11.61 16.06
CA ARG A 40 -3.84 -12.61 16.61
C ARG A 40 -3.75 -12.60 18.15
N GLY A 41 -4.54 -11.77 18.82
CA GLY A 41 -4.51 -11.63 20.28
C GLY A 41 -3.30 -10.85 20.82
N ILE A 42 -2.51 -10.20 19.95
CA ILE A 42 -1.33 -9.43 20.38
C ILE A 42 -1.75 -8.07 20.94
N LEU A 43 -2.73 -7.41 20.30
CA LEU A 43 -3.29 -6.14 20.77
C LEU A 43 -4.68 -6.38 21.35
N THR A 44 -4.80 -6.27 22.68
CA THR A 44 -6.01 -6.63 23.42
C THR A 44 -6.92 -5.44 23.69
N LYS A 45 -6.37 -4.25 23.94
CA LYS A 45 -7.15 -3.04 24.23
C LYS A 45 -7.58 -2.34 22.93
N ASP A 46 -8.79 -1.79 22.91
CA ASP A 46 -9.30 -1.09 21.72
C ASP A 46 -8.50 0.16 21.36
N ILE A 47 -7.97 0.86 22.36
CA ILE A 47 -7.09 2.02 22.17
C ILE A 47 -5.81 1.66 21.41
N ASP A 48 -5.36 0.41 21.48
CA ASP A 48 -4.15 -0.03 20.78
C ASP A 48 -4.42 -0.38 19.31
N LYS A 49 -5.70 -0.46 18.90
CA LYS A 49 -6.12 -0.88 17.55
C LYS A 49 -6.23 0.29 16.56
N VAL A 50 -6.27 1.53 17.05
CA VAL A 50 -6.42 2.73 16.20
C VAL A 50 -5.20 3.00 15.35
N CYS A 51 -5.38 3.66 14.20
CA CYS A 51 -4.34 4.04 13.26
C CYS A 51 -3.21 4.83 13.92
N VAL A 52 -1.96 4.39 13.73
CA VAL A 52 -0.77 5.03 14.31
C VAL A 52 -0.59 6.49 13.91
N PHE A 53 -1.10 6.90 12.74
CA PHE A 53 -0.91 8.26 12.22
C PHE A 53 -1.97 9.26 12.66
N CYS A 54 -3.20 8.82 12.92
CA CYS A 54 -4.31 9.75 13.20
C CYS A 54 -5.12 9.40 14.45
N SER A 55 -5.00 8.19 14.98
CA SER A 55 -5.73 7.71 16.16
C SER A 55 -7.27 7.77 16.06
N LEU A 56 -7.84 8.02 14.88
CA LEU A 56 -9.29 8.23 14.72
C LEU A 56 -10.09 6.95 14.42
N MET A 57 -9.51 5.97 13.71
CA MET A 57 -10.18 4.72 13.34
C MET A 57 -9.21 3.55 13.43
N VAL A 58 -9.72 2.32 13.50
CA VAL A 58 -8.94 1.07 13.50
C VAL A 58 -7.96 1.01 12.32
N GLU A 59 -6.73 0.60 12.59
CA GLU A 59 -5.70 0.47 11.57
C GLU A 59 -5.86 -0.80 10.72
N SER A 60 -6.50 -0.64 9.57
CA SER A 60 -6.47 -1.60 8.46
C SER A 60 -5.43 -1.19 7.40
N LEU A 61 -5.19 -2.05 6.41
CA LEU A 61 -4.34 -1.74 5.26
C LEU A 61 -4.82 -0.46 4.55
N ASN A 62 -6.11 -0.44 4.18
CA ASN A 62 -6.72 0.71 3.51
C ASN A 62 -6.67 1.95 4.41
N ARG A 63 -6.91 1.82 5.73
CA ARG A 63 -6.78 2.96 6.66
C ARG A 63 -5.36 3.51 6.68
N LEU A 64 -4.35 2.65 6.82
CA LEU A 64 -2.95 3.06 6.93
C LEU A 64 -2.46 3.71 5.64
N MET A 65 -2.83 3.17 4.48
CA MET A 65 -2.27 3.59 3.21
C MET A 65 -3.05 4.72 2.53
N VAL A 66 -4.39 4.67 2.46
CA VAL A 66 -5.19 5.61 1.65
C VAL A 66 -6.34 6.28 2.40
N GLY A 67 -6.76 5.73 3.53
CA GLY A 67 -7.89 6.21 4.32
C GLY A 67 -7.52 7.20 5.43
N CYS A 68 -6.25 7.22 5.85
CA CYS A 68 -5.76 8.16 6.86
C CYS A 68 -5.58 9.56 6.25
N PRO A 69 -6.05 10.64 6.90
CA PRO A 69 -5.83 12.00 6.43
C PRO A 69 -4.35 12.32 6.19
N LEU A 70 -3.45 11.86 7.07
CA LEU A 70 -2.02 12.09 6.93
C LEU A 70 -1.46 11.37 5.69
N SER A 71 -1.77 10.08 5.54
CA SER A 71 -1.33 9.29 4.38
C SER A 71 -1.85 9.88 3.07
N ARG A 72 -3.11 10.36 3.05
CA ARG A 72 -3.67 11.06 1.88
C ARG A 72 -2.86 12.30 1.49
N VAL A 73 -2.47 13.12 2.46
CA VAL A 73 -1.65 14.31 2.19
C VAL A 73 -0.29 13.92 1.62
N VAL A 74 0.34 12.86 2.15
CA VAL A 74 1.61 12.33 1.63
C VAL A 74 1.44 11.89 0.18
N TRP A 75 0.43 11.06 -0.10
CA TRP A 75 0.15 10.60 -1.46
C TRP A 75 -0.10 11.77 -2.41
N GLN A 76 -0.90 12.77 -2.02
CA GLN A 76 -1.16 13.95 -2.85
C GLN A 76 0.12 14.71 -3.20
N LYS A 77 1.02 14.91 -2.23
CA LYS A 77 2.32 15.55 -2.47
C LYS A 77 3.18 14.73 -3.43
N VAL A 78 3.17 13.41 -3.25
CA VAL A 78 3.98 12.49 -4.05
C VAL A 78 3.47 12.41 -5.48
N ALA A 79 2.16 12.31 -5.69
CA ALA A 79 1.56 12.34 -7.04
C ALA A 79 1.86 13.66 -7.75
N ARG A 80 1.77 14.80 -7.06
CA ARG A 80 2.20 16.11 -7.60
C ARG A 80 3.67 16.10 -8.01
N TRP A 81 4.55 15.55 -7.17
CA TRP A 81 5.99 15.47 -7.44
C TRP A 81 6.30 14.67 -8.72
N VAL A 82 5.50 13.65 -9.05
CA VAL A 82 5.69 12.86 -10.28
C VAL A 82 4.75 13.21 -11.43
N GLY A 83 3.95 14.26 -11.30
CA GLY A 83 3.03 14.69 -12.36
C GLY A 83 1.89 13.69 -12.61
N MET A 84 1.43 13.00 -11.56
CA MET A 84 0.27 12.11 -11.61
C MET A 84 -0.93 12.76 -10.93
N LEU A 85 -2.13 12.47 -11.45
CA LEU A 85 -3.39 12.76 -10.76
C LEU A 85 -3.71 11.58 -9.84
N LEU A 86 -3.96 11.88 -8.57
CA LEU A 86 -4.46 10.90 -7.62
C LEU A 86 -5.98 10.81 -7.80
N GLU A 87 -6.44 9.70 -8.38
CA GLU A 87 -7.84 9.33 -8.24
C GLU A 87 -8.11 8.90 -6.79
N ASN A 88 -9.36 9.02 -6.34
CA ASN A 88 -9.75 8.65 -4.98
C ASN A 88 -9.63 7.13 -4.80
N PHE A 89 -8.46 6.64 -4.39
CA PHE A 89 -8.28 5.24 -4.06
C PHE A 89 -9.02 4.93 -2.75
N SER A 90 -10.11 4.17 -2.86
CA SER A 90 -10.83 3.60 -1.72
C SER A 90 -10.19 2.29 -1.25
N ASP A 91 -9.55 1.55 -2.17
CA ASP A 91 -8.87 0.28 -1.91
C ASP A 91 -7.41 0.30 -2.38
N MET A 92 -6.51 -0.03 -1.45
CA MET A 92 -5.07 -0.04 -1.69
C MET A 92 -4.61 -1.22 -2.56
N VAL A 93 -5.26 -2.38 -2.42
CA VAL A 93 -4.92 -3.58 -3.19
C VAL A 93 -5.25 -3.35 -4.66
N ASP A 94 -6.43 -2.79 -4.94
CA ASP A 94 -6.81 -2.46 -6.32
C ASP A 94 -5.85 -1.44 -6.93
N HIS A 95 -5.46 -0.41 -6.15
CA HIS A 95 -4.44 0.55 -6.59
C HIS A 95 -3.10 -0.13 -6.93
N MET A 96 -2.66 -1.08 -6.10
CA MET A 96 -1.44 -1.85 -6.38
C MET A 96 -1.55 -2.71 -7.63
N ILE A 97 -2.68 -3.38 -7.84
CA ILE A 97 -2.89 -4.22 -9.01
C ILE A 97 -2.81 -3.37 -10.29
N SER A 98 -3.49 -2.23 -10.32
CA SER A 98 -3.43 -1.28 -11.43
C SER A 98 -2.00 -0.78 -11.66
N PHE A 99 -1.29 -0.41 -10.58
CA PHE A 99 0.11 0.01 -10.67
C PHE A 99 1.01 -1.08 -11.25
N TYR A 100 0.95 -2.31 -10.74
CA TYR A 100 1.80 -3.40 -11.24
C TYR A 100 1.47 -3.76 -12.70
N SER A 101 0.20 -3.71 -13.08
CA SER A 101 -0.23 -3.96 -14.47
C SER A 101 0.32 -2.91 -15.43
N GLU A 102 0.33 -1.63 -15.04
CA GLU A 102 0.96 -0.57 -15.84
C GLU A 102 2.49 -0.73 -15.96
N MET A 103 3.11 -1.39 -14.98
CA MET A 103 4.57 -1.53 -14.90
C MET A 103 5.10 -2.80 -15.60
N GLU A 104 4.23 -3.76 -15.94
CA GLU A 104 4.60 -4.98 -16.65
C GLU A 104 5.18 -4.62 -18.04
N GLY A 105 6.42 -5.05 -18.31
CA GLY A 105 7.11 -4.77 -19.58
C GLY A 105 7.81 -3.41 -19.70
N MET A 106 7.76 -2.56 -18.67
CA MET A 106 8.40 -1.23 -18.72
C MET A 106 9.88 -1.25 -18.32
N VAL A 107 10.78 -1.26 -19.30
CA VAL A 107 12.22 -0.98 -19.09
C VAL A 107 12.44 0.54 -19.16
N GLY A 108 12.63 1.22 -18.02
CA GLY A 108 13.19 2.58 -18.00
C GLY A 108 12.38 3.72 -17.35
N LYS A 109 11.15 3.52 -16.83
CA LYS A 109 10.40 4.60 -16.14
C LYS A 109 10.77 4.76 -14.65
N ARG A 110 12.04 5.08 -14.38
CA ARG A 110 12.64 5.25 -13.03
C ARG A 110 11.86 6.18 -12.08
N LYS A 111 11.17 7.19 -12.61
CA LYS A 111 10.45 8.20 -11.78
C LYS A 111 9.21 7.64 -11.06
N ARG A 112 8.47 6.71 -11.67
CA ARG A 112 7.28 6.07 -11.05
C ARG A 112 7.66 5.04 -9.99
N MET A 113 8.81 4.38 -10.15
CA MET A 113 9.35 3.42 -9.17
C MET A 113 9.77 4.09 -7.85
N LEU A 114 10.35 5.29 -7.91
CA LEU A 114 10.85 6.01 -6.72
C LEU A 114 9.74 6.51 -5.80
N VAL A 115 8.54 6.76 -6.33
CA VAL A 115 7.37 7.22 -5.59
C VAL A 115 6.86 6.18 -4.61
N TRP A 116 6.74 4.94 -5.08
CA TRP A 116 6.31 3.84 -4.22
C TRP A 116 7.36 3.48 -3.16
N LEU A 117 8.64 3.62 -3.51
CA LEU A 117 9.79 3.37 -2.62
C LEU A 117 9.88 4.32 -1.42
N ALA A 118 9.27 5.51 -1.50
CA ALA A 118 9.44 6.58 -0.51
C ALA A 118 8.28 6.71 0.48
N THR A 119 7.15 6.02 0.26
CA THR A 119 5.89 6.25 0.99
C THR A 119 5.33 5.01 1.68
N CYS A 120 6.04 3.88 1.60
CA CYS A 120 5.72 2.65 2.33
C CYS A 120 6.83 2.30 3.33
#